data_AF-A0A950P051-F1
#
_entry.id   AF-A0A950P051-F1
#
_cell.length_a   1.000
_cell.length_b   1.000
_cell.length_c   1.000
_cell.angle_alpha   90.00
_cell.angle_beta   90.00
_cell.angle_gamma   90.00
#
_symmetry.space_group_name_H-M   'P 1'
#
loop_
_entity.id
_entity.type
_entity.pdbx_description
1 polymer ?
#
loop_
_entity_poly.entity_id
_entity_poly.type
_entity_poly.pdbx_seq_one_letter_code
_entity_poly.pdbx_strand_id
1 'polypeptide(L)'
;MDPKTPTVSDLVRRAVEICDPDDLDPDLGRFEEQFEDDDAPITAVQNLEERLAWASEGVDYEIENPAVSMANALVLYLASRRGHGASERDPQEVLRLAARAEWHGDPPASVVEWLADRGVRV
;
A
#
# COMPACT_ATOMS: atom_id res chain seq x y z
N MET A 1 2.52 27.44 1.16
CA MET A 1 1.34 26.56 1.24
C MET A 1 1.78 25.36 2.05
N ASP A 2 1.24 25.16 3.25
CA ASP A 2 1.46 23.91 3.97
C ASP A 2 0.95 22.75 3.08
N PRO A 3 1.70 21.66 2.92
CA PRO A 3 1.19 20.50 2.22
C PRO A 3 -0.07 20.03 2.95
N LYS A 4 -1.20 19.93 2.23
CA LYS A 4 -2.43 19.37 2.78
C LYS A 4 -2.11 17.95 3.25
N THR A 5 -2.54 17.62 4.47
CA THR A 5 -2.47 16.25 4.98
C THR A 5 -3.19 15.32 3.98
N PRO A 6 -2.56 14.22 3.54
CA PRO A 6 -3.21 13.29 2.62
C PRO A 6 -4.41 12.60 3.29
N THR A 7 -5.42 12.28 2.49
CA THR A 7 -6.56 11.45 2.89
C THR A 7 -6.19 9.96 2.88
N VAL A 8 -7.09 9.09 3.34
CA VAL A 8 -6.93 7.64 3.18
C VAL A 8 -6.96 7.29 1.69
N SER A 9 -7.94 7.81 0.94
CA SER A 9 -8.06 7.62 -0.50
C SER A 9 -6.77 8.01 -1.26
N ASP A 10 -6.14 9.14 -0.89
CA ASP A 10 -4.88 9.59 -1.47
C ASP A 10 -3.73 8.60 -1.26
N LEU A 11 -3.65 7.98 -0.08
CA LEU A 11 -2.60 7.00 0.22
C LEU A 11 -2.84 5.67 -0.48
N VAL A 12 -4.09 5.22 -0.54
CA VAL A 12 -4.48 3.96 -1.20
C VAL A 12 -4.21 4.05 -2.69
N ARG A 13 -4.73 5.09 -3.36
CA ARG A 13 -4.45 5.37 -4.77
C ARG A 13 -2.95 5.39 -5.03
N ARG A 14 -2.18 6.08 -4.18
CA ARG A 14 -0.73 6.16 -4.34
C ARG A 14 -0.03 4.81 -4.17
N ALA A 15 -0.50 3.95 -3.27
CA ALA A 15 0.04 2.62 -3.10
C ALA A 15 -0.25 1.73 -4.31
N VAL A 16 -1.47 1.80 -4.85
CA VAL A 16 -1.90 1.07 -6.05
C VAL A 16 -1.08 1.51 -7.27
N GLU A 17 -0.95 2.82 -7.51
CA GLU A 17 -0.09 3.38 -8.59
C GLU A 17 1.37 2.88 -8.54
N ILE A 18 1.89 2.58 -7.34
CA ILE A 18 3.26 2.05 -7.17
C ILE A 18 3.31 0.53 -7.43
N CYS A 19 2.29 -0.21 -6.99
CA CYS A 19 2.22 -1.66 -7.16
C CYS A 19 1.87 -2.08 -8.61
N ASP A 20 1.04 -1.28 -9.27
CA ASP A 20 0.50 -1.54 -10.60
C ASP A 20 0.48 -0.24 -11.44
N PRO A 21 1.65 0.19 -11.96
CA PRO A 21 1.75 1.44 -12.70
C PRO A 21 1.04 1.42 -14.06
N ASP A 22 0.71 0.23 -14.58
CA ASP A 22 0.06 0.03 -15.88
C ASP A 22 -1.47 -0.22 -15.74
N ASP A 23 -2.00 -0.27 -14.52
CA ASP A 23 -3.43 -0.48 -14.21
C ASP A 23 -4.00 -1.77 -14.84
N LEU A 24 -3.29 -2.88 -14.62
CA LEU A 24 -3.58 -4.21 -15.18
C LEU A 24 -4.01 -5.25 -14.14
N ASP A 25 -3.84 -4.98 -12.84
CA ASP A 25 -4.16 -5.89 -11.75
C ASP A 25 -5.58 -5.60 -11.21
N PRO A 26 -6.58 -6.42 -11.57
CA PRO A 26 -7.97 -6.16 -11.19
C PRO A 26 -8.23 -6.30 -9.68
N ASP A 27 -7.36 -6.98 -8.93
CA ASP A 27 -7.52 -7.10 -7.48
C ASP A 27 -7.05 -5.84 -6.77
N LEU A 28 -6.01 -5.18 -7.30
CA LEU A 28 -5.60 -3.85 -6.83
C LEU A 28 -6.64 -2.78 -7.18
N GLY A 29 -7.27 -2.86 -8.36
CA GLY A 29 -8.40 -1.99 -8.71
C GLY A 29 -9.56 -2.12 -7.72
N ARG A 30 -9.99 -3.35 -7.40
CA ARG A 30 -11.03 -3.58 -6.36
C ARG A 30 -10.62 -3.11 -4.98
N PHE A 31 -9.34 -3.24 -4.63
CA PHE A 31 -8.81 -2.72 -3.38
C PHE A 31 -8.90 -1.19 -3.32
N GLU A 32 -8.57 -0.49 -4.41
CA GLU A 32 -8.70 0.96 -4.51
C GLU A 32 -10.15 1.44 -4.39
N GLU A 33 -11.07 0.79 -5.12
CA GLU A 33 -12.51 1.11 -5.13
C GLU A 33 -13.13 1.10 -3.73
N GLN A 34 -12.63 0.28 -2.81
CA GLN A 34 -13.13 0.24 -1.43
C GLN A 34 -12.83 1.50 -0.61
N PHE A 35 -11.84 2.29 -1.03
CA PHE A 35 -11.40 3.49 -0.33
C PHE A 35 -11.52 4.76 -1.16
N GLU A 36 -12.08 4.69 -2.37
CA GLU A 36 -12.16 5.85 -3.29
C GLU A 36 -12.85 7.06 -2.66
N ASP A 37 -13.88 6.81 -1.84
CA ASP A 37 -14.68 7.81 -1.15
C ASP A 37 -14.14 8.18 0.25
N ASP A 38 -13.02 7.60 0.71
CA ASP A 38 -12.47 7.86 2.05
C ASP A 38 -11.58 9.12 2.08
N ASP A 39 -12.26 10.27 2.01
CA ASP A 39 -11.68 11.61 2.12
C ASP A 39 -11.25 12.00 3.54
N ALA A 40 -11.27 11.06 4.50
CA ALA A 40 -10.82 11.35 5.86
C ALA A 40 -9.31 11.65 5.87
N PRO A 41 -8.85 12.75 6.49
CA PRO A 41 -7.42 12.99 6.66
C PRO A 41 -6.76 11.87 7.46
N ILE A 42 -5.56 11.44 7.07
CA ILE A 42 -4.89 10.31 7.73
C ILE A 42 -4.67 10.54 9.24
N THR A 43 -4.54 11.80 9.66
CA THR A 43 -4.38 12.18 11.07
C THR A 43 -5.67 12.10 11.89
N ALA A 44 -6.83 12.03 11.23
CA ALA A 44 -8.14 11.89 11.87
C ALA A 44 -8.54 10.41 12.05
N VAL A 45 -7.85 9.49 11.37
CA VAL A 45 -8.12 8.05 11.44
C VAL A 45 -7.37 7.43 12.61
N GLN A 46 -8.14 6.84 13.54
CA GLN A 46 -7.60 5.96 14.58
C GLN A 46 -7.62 4.52 14.05
N ASN A 47 -6.66 3.69 14.46
CA ASN A 47 -6.55 2.27 14.09
C ASN A 47 -6.58 2.02 12.56
N LEU A 48 -5.74 2.74 11.81
CA LEU A 48 -5.65 2.57 10.35
C LEU A 48 -5.35 1.13 9.91
N GLU A 49 -4.47 0.41 10.64
CA GLU A 49 -4.17 -1.00 10.40
C GLU A 49 -5.43 -1.87 10.43
N GLU A 50 -6.30 -1.68 11.42
CA GLU A 50 -7.55 -2.42 11.56
C GLU A 50 -8.49 -2.12 10.38
N ARG A 51 -8.60 -0.86 9.94
CA ARG A 51 -9.43 -0.49 8.79
C ARG A 51 -8.92 -1.10 7.48
N LEU A 52 -7.61 -1.12 7.27
CA LEU A 52 -6.99 -1.73 6.09
C LEU A 52 -7.18 -3.25 6.07
N ALA A 53 -7.04 -3.89 7.23
CA ALA A 53 -7.35 -5.31 7.38
C ALA A 53 -8.78 -5.59 6.90
N TRP A 54 -9.79 -4.87 7.41
CA TRP A 54 -11.21 -5.07 7.08
C TRP A 54 -11.57 -4.85 5.60
N ALA A 55 -10.87 -3.97 4.88
CA ALA A 55 -11.07 -3.82 3.45
C ALA A 55 -10.37 -4.92 2.63
N SER A 56 -9.24 -5.41 3.14
CA SER A 56 -8.54 -6.56 2.56
C SER A 56 -9.36 -7.85 2.71
N GLU A 57 -10.19 -7.92 3.75
CA GLU A 57 -11.20 -8.98 3.95
C GLU A 57 -12.26 -9.03 2.83
N GLY A 58 -12.46 -7.94 2.10
CA GLY A 58 -13.32 -7.88 0.91
C GLY A 58 -12.69 -8.53 -0.34
N VAL A 59 -11.40 -8.83 -0.30
CA VAL A 59 -10.64 -9.53 -1.34
C VAL A 59 -10.51 -11.00 -0.94
N ASP A 60 -10.74 -11.94 -1.86
CA ASP A 60 -10.88 -13.36 -1.58
C ASP A 60 -9.72 -13.96 -0.75
N TYR A 61 -9.99 -14.28 0.52
CA TYR A 61 -9.00 -14.72 1.52
C TYR A 61 -8.34 -16.07 1.27
N GLU A 62 -8.85 -16.88 0.32
CA GLU A 62 -8.26 -18.20 0.08
C GLU A 62 -6.88 -18.12 -0.60
N ILE A 63 -6.50 -16.95 -1.11
CA ILE A 63 -5.17 -16.67 -1.64
C ILE A 63 -4.75 -15.29 -1.11
N GLU A 64 -3.77 -15.24 -0.20
CA GLU A 64 -3.07 -13.98 0.10
C GLU A 64 -2.48 -13.43 -1.21
N ASN A 65 -3.17 -12.47 -1.83
CA ASN A 65 -2.68 -11.83 -3.04
C ASN A 65 -1.44 -10.98 -2.64
N PRO A 66 -0.23 -11.30 -3.15
CA PRO A 66 0.98 -10.59 -2.76
C PRO A 66 0.97 -9.12 -3.20
N ALA A 67 0.26 -8.79 -4.28
CA ALA A 67 0.10 -7.41 -4.76
C ALA A 67 -0.72 -6.58 -3.77
N VAL A 68 -1.87 -7.10 -3.33
CA VAL A 68 -2.75 -6.46 -2.33
C VAL A 68 -2.04 -6.36 -0.98
N SER A 69 -1.31 -7.40 -0.59
CA SER A 69 -0.49 -7.40 0.64
C SER A 69 0.57 -6.30 0.60
N MET A 70 1.25 -6.13 -0.53
CA MET A 70 2.21 -5.03 -0.73
C MET A 70 1.56 -3.65 -0.76
N ALA A 71 0.37 -3.52 -1.35
CA ALA A 71 -0.38 -2.26 -1.35
C ALA A 71 -0.76 -1.85 0.09
N ASN A 72 -1.24 -2.78 0.91
CA ASN A 72 -1.50 -2.53 2.33
C ASN A 72 -0.24 -2.06 3.09
N ALA A 73 0.87 -2.80 2.93
CA ALA A 73 2.14 -2.45 3.53
C ALA A 73 2.61 -1.05 3.11
N LEU A 74 2.40 -0.68 1.84
CA LEU A 74 2.67 0.67 1.35
C LEU A 74 1.79 1.72 2.02
N VAL A 75 0.47 1.51 2.11
CA VAL A 75 -0.43 2.48 2.76
C VAL A 75 0.01 2.74 4.20
N LEU A 76 0.32 1.69 4.98
CA LEU A 76 0.82 1.81 6.35
C LEU A 76 2.16 2.54 6.42
N TYR A 77 3.09 2.16 5.55
CA TYR A 77 4.39 2.81 5.47
C TYR A 77 4.26 4.31 5.14
N LEU A 78 3.41 4.68 4.18
CA LEU A 78 3.16 6.06 3.80
C LEU A 78 2.46 6.83 4.94
N ALA A 79 1.47 6.23 5.59
CA ALA A 79 0.76 6.82 6.72
C ALA A 79 1.70 7.10 7.90
N SER A 80 2.62 6.18 8.22
CA SER A 80 3.63 6.37 9.28
C SER A 80 4.53 7.60 9.04
N ARG A 81 4.68 8.01 7.79
CA ARG A 81 5.44 9.19 7.34
C ARG A 81 4.56 10.40 7.02
N ARG A 82 3.26 10.32 7.29
CA ARG A 82 2.26 11.36 6.91
C ARG A 82 2.29 11.70 5.41
N GLY A 83 2.58 10.72 4.56
CA GLY A 83 2.73 10.90 3.11
C GLY A 83 3.97 11.67 2.67
N HIS A 84 4.88 12.03 3.59
CA HIS A 84 6.07 12.80 3.25
C HIS A 84 7.15 11.94 2.59
N GLY A 85 7.69 12.43 1.46
CA GLY A 85 8.90 11.91 0.83
C GLY A 85 8.76 10.59 0.07
N ALA A 86 7.54 10.17 -0.26
CA ALA A 86 7.30 9.01 -1.13
C ALA A 86 7.20 9.39 -2.62
N SER A 87 6.67 10.57 -2.93
CA SER A 87 6.53 11.06 -4.31
C SER A 87 7.87 11.39 -4.98
N GLU A 88 8.93 11.59 -4.19
CA GLU A 88 10.29 11.90 -4.68
C GLU A 88 11.22 10.68 -4.72
N ARG A 89 10.77 9.52 -4.19
CA ARG A 89 11.58 8.30 -4.14
C ARG A 89 11.30 7.40 -5.33
N ASP A 90 12.32 6.64 -5.68
CA ASP A 90 12.22 5.54 -6.64
C ASP A 90 11.16 4.51 -6.14
N PRO A 91 10.14 4.17 -6.96
CA PRO A 91 9.09 3.21 -6.58
C PRO A 91 9.63 1.88 -6.03
N GLN A 92 10.73 1.38 -6.60
CA GLN A 92 11.37 0.15 -6.14
C GLN A 92 11.97 0.29 -4.72
N GLU A 93 12.56 1.44 -4.41
CA GLU A 93 13.04 1.74 -3.07
C GLU A 93 11.89 1.81 -2.06
N VAL A 94 10.78 2.44 -2.45
CA VAL A 94 9.58 2.56 -1.59
C VAL A 94 9.00 1.18 -1.29
N LEU A 95 8.86 0.31 -2.30
CA LEU A 95 8.41 -1.08 -2.14
C LEU A 95 9.29 -1.85 -1.16
N ARG A 96 10.62 -1.76 -1.32
CA ARG A 96 11.58 -2.43 -0.43
C ARG A 96 11.48 -1.94 1.02
N LEU A 97 11.30 -0.63 1.21
CA LEU A 97 11.19 -0.03 2.54
C LEU A 97 9.87 -0.37 3.23
N ALA A 98 8.77 -0.41 2.47
CA ALA A 98 7.47 -0.84 2.96
C ALA A 98 7.50 -2.31 3.39
N ALA A 99 8.03 -3.20 2.54
CA ALA A 99 8.16 -4.61 2.88
C ALA A 99 9.03 -4.85 4.13
N ARG A 100 10.13 -4.11 4.25
CA ARG A 100 10.98 -4.18 5.46
C ARG A 100 10.25 -3.68 6.71
N ALA A 101 9.41 -2.65 6.58
CA ALA A 101 8.68 -2.10 7.71
C ALA A 101 7.60 -3.05 8.21
N GLU A 102 6.80 -3.58 7.28
CA GLU A 102 5.67 -4.47 7.54
C GLU A 102 6.12 -5.81 8.15
N TRP A 103 6.97 -6.53 7.44
CA TRP A 103 7.38 -7.87 7.84
C TRP A 103 8.69 -7.88 8.62
N HIS A 104 9.13 -6.73 9.12
CA HIS A 104 10.39 -6.57 9.87
C HIS A 104 11.64 -7.13 9.14
N GLY A 105 11.60 -7.20 7.81
CA GLY A 105 12.66 -7.75 6.97
C GLY A 105 12.53 -9.25 6.65
N ASP A 106 11.41 -9.90 7.02
CA ASP A 106 11.12 -11.31 6.71
C ASP A 106 9.75 -11.48 6.02
N PRO A 107 9.57 -10.94 4.80
CA PRO A 107 8.30 -11.02 4.08
C PRO A 107 7.95 -12.44 3.62
N PRO A 108 6.65 -12.77 3.46
CA PRO A 108 6.20 -14.05 2.91
C PRO A 108 6.82 -14.35 1.54
N ALA A 109 7.03 -15.63 1.24
CA ALA A 109 7.66 -16.06 -0.01
C ALA A 109 6.95 -15.53 -1.27
N SER A 110 5.61 -15.50 -1.26
CA SER A 110 4.80 -14.94 -2.35
C SER A 110 5.09 -13.46 -2.61
N VAL A 111 5.32 -12.68 -1.55
CA VAL A 111 5.69 -11.26 -1.64
C VAL A 111 7.13 -11.11 -2.15
N VAL A 112 8.05 -11.95 -1.70
CA VAL A 112 9.44 -11.96 -2.19
C VAL A 112 9.49 -12.22 -3.70
N GLU A 113 8.76 -13.23 -4.16
CA GLU A 113 8.66 -13.57 -5.58
C GLU A 113 8.04 -12.42 -6.39
N TRP A 114 6.93 -11.86 -5.92
CA TRP A 114 6.25 -10.74 -6.56
C TRP A 114 7.14 -9.47 -6.67
N LEU A 115 7.95 -9.20 -5.63
CA LEU A 115 8.93 -8.12 -5.63
C LEU A 115 10.09 -8.38 -6.59
N ALA A 116 10.55 -9.63 -6.68
CA ALA A 116 11.64 -10.03 -7.57
C ALA A 116 11.28 -9.86 -9.05
N ASP A 117 10.03 -10.18 -9.44
CA ASP A 117 9.50 -9.95 -10.79
C ASP A 117 9.54 -8.47 -11.20
N ARG A 118 9.51 -7.57 -10.21
CA ARG A 118 9.60 -6.10 -10.37
C ARG A 118 11.03 -5.57 -10.19
N GLY A 119 12.02 -6.45 -10.07
CA GLY A 119 13.43 -6.10 -9.88
C GLY A 119 13.79 -5.65 -8.47
N VAL A 120 12.89 -5.79 -7.50
CA VAL A 120 13.11 -5.41 -6.10
C VAL A 120 13.67 -6.60 -5.32
N ARG A 121 14.69 -6.36 -4.48
CA ARG A 121 15.27 -7.37 -3.59
C ARG A 121 15.10 -6.92 -2.14
N VAL A 122 14.63 -7.84 -1.30
CA VAL A 122 14.38 -7.65 0.13
C VAL A 122 15.22 -8.59 0.96
#